data_AF-A0A7I8J9Q7-F1
#
_entry.id   AF-A0A7I8J9Q7-F1
#
_cell.length_a   1.000
_cell.length_b   1.000
_cell.length_c   1.000
_cell.angle_alpha   90.00
_cell.angle_beta   90.00
_cell.angle_gamma   90.00
#
_symmetry.space_group_name_H-M   'P 1'
#
loop_
_entity.id
_entity.type
_entity.pdbx_description
1 polymer ?
#
loop_
_entity_poly.entity_id
_entity_poly.type
_entity_poly.pdbx_seq_one_letter_code
_entity_poly.pdbx_strand_id
1 'polypeptide(L)'
;MEPVGLELKTSGQTEFMVDMKCEGCVSSVKNKLLNLEVGVKKVDVDLNNQVVRVLGSSSVKAMLDGMEQTGRRARLIGQGIPEGPHVVAPQISRFQPLWPNSRPSCLGIVRLVQVNMELARIEASFSGLTPGKHGWAINEFGDLTRGVASTGKVFNPGDQATSEEPLGDLGTLDADGNGEAQFSSSKRTLRVADLIGRSIAVYETEGKSSTGVAAAVIARSAGVGENYKKLCTCDGLTIWESR
;
A
#
# COMPACT_ATOMS: atom_id res chain seq x y z
N MET A 1 -8.85 -23.13 -12.24
CA MET A 1 -7.81 -22.41 -11.48
C MET A 1 -8.50 -21.89 -10.24
N GLU A 2 -8.39 -22.61 -9.13
CA GLU A 2 -9.06 -22.26 -7.87
C GLU A 2 -8.50 -20.95 -7.33
N PRO A 3 -9.31 -20.11 -6.65
CA PRO A 3 -8.81 -18.93 -5.98
C PRO A 3 -8.00 -19.41 -4.78
N VAL A 4 -6.67 -19.37 -4.88
CA VAL A 4 -5.80 -19.56 -3.71
C VAL A 4 -5.88 -18.28 -2.87
N GLY A 5 -6.98 -18.14 -2.15
CA GLY A 5 -7.11 -17.27 -1.00
C GLY A 5 -6.18 -17.80 0.08
N LEU A 6 -4.90 -17.45 0.00
CA LEU A 6 -3.97 -17.70 1.08
C LEU A 6 -4.34 -16.72 2.20
N GLU A 7 -5.17 -17.15 3.15
CA GLU A 7 -5.35 -16.44 4.40
C GLU A 7 -3.98 -16.18 5.02
N LEU A 8 -3.62 -14.90 5.14
CA LEU A 8 -2.42 -14.45 5.83
C LEU A 8 -2.51 -14.87 7.31
N LYS A 9 -1.97 -16.04 7.64
CA LYS A 9 -1.91 -16.55 9.03
C LYS A 9 -1.12 -15.62 9.96
N THR A 10 -0.23 -14.81 9.41
CA THR A 10 0.55 -13.81 10.16
C THR A 10 -0.21 -12.48 10.19
N SER A 11 -0.68 -12.09 11.38
CA SER A 11 -1.33 -10.79 11.60
C SER A 11 -0.29 -9.68 11.71
N GLY A 12 -0.37 -8.70 10.82
CA GLY A 12 0.37 -7.45 10.94
C GLY A 12 -0.31 -6.50 11.92
N GLN A 13 0.44 -5.49 12.38
CA GLN A 13 -0.07 -4.38 13.15
C GLN A 13 -0.13 -3.13 12.27
N THR A 14 -1.27 -2.46 12.29
CA THR A 14 -1.53 -1.21 11.58
C THR A 14 -1.89 -0.13 12.60
N GLU A 15 -1.27 1.05 12.48
CA GLU A 15 -1.45 2.16 13.40
C GLU A 15 -2.05 3.36 12.66
N PHE A 16 -3.07 3.95 13.26
CA PHE A 16 -3.82 5.07 12.73
C PHE A 16 -3.86 6.22 13.73
N MET A 17 -3.88 7.45 13.21
CA MET A 17 -4.28 8.63 13.96
C MET A 17 -5.77 8.87 13.70
N VAL A 18 -6.58 8.98 14.74
CA VAL A 18 -8.04 9.11 14.65
C VAL A 18 -8.52 10.24 15.55
N ASP A 19 -9.27 11.19 15.00
CA ASP A 19 -9.82 12.34 15.74
C ASP A 19 -10.87 11.88 16.77
N MET A 20 -10.51 11.65 18.04
CA MET A 20 -11.36 11.15 19.12
C MET A 20 -11.39 12.12 20.31
N LYS A 21 -12.56 12.53 20.79
CA LYS A 21 -12.66 13.54 21.87
C LYS A 21 -13.10 13.00 23.23
N CYS A 22 -13.56 11.76 23.28
CA CYS A 22 -14.09 11.15 24.50
C CYS A 22 -14.09 9.62 24.42
N GLU A 23 -14.32 8.98 25.56
CA GLU A 23 -14.45 7.51 25.68
C GLU A 23 -15.57 6.94 24.79
N GLY A 24 -16.66 7.68 24.58
CA GLY A 24 -17.70 7.27 23.64
C GLY A 24 -17.20 7.15 22.19
N CYS A 25 -16.24 8.00 21.78
CA CYS A 25 -15.58 7.88 20.48
C CYS A 25 -14.76 6.60 20.40
N VAL A 26 -14.02 6.30 21.48
CA VAL A 26 -13.18 5.10 21.59
C VAL A 26 -14.02 3.84 21.44
N SER A 27 -15.13 3.74 22.19
CA SER A 27 -16.03 2.58 22.10
C SER A 27 -16.64 2.44 20.70
N SER A 28 -17.06 3.54 20.08
CA SER A 28 -17.63 3.53 18.73
C SER A 28 -16.65 3.00 17.69
N VAL A 29 -15.42 3.53 17.67
CA VAL A 29 -14.35 3.10 16.75
C VAL A 29 -13.98 1.64 17.01
N LYS A 30 -13.77 1.26 18.28
CA LYS A 30 -13.38 -0.10 18.65
C LYS A 30 -14.43 -1.13 18.24
N ASN A 31 -15.70 -0.86 18.52
CA ASN A 31 -16.80 -1.77 18.16
C ASN A 31 -16.94 -1.89 16.64
N LYS A 32 -16.81 -0.78 15.91
CA LYS A 32 -16.91 -0.79 14.45
C LYS A 32 -15.79 -1.62 13.80
N LEU A 33 -14.56 -1.48 14.29
CA LEU A 33 -13.40 -2.24 13.81
C LEU A 33 -13.48 -3.73 14.17
N LEU A 34 -13.91 -4.07 15.39
CA LEU A 34 -14.07 -5.47 15.81
C LEU A 34 -15.19 -6.19 15.05
N ASN A 35 -16.18 -5.46 14.57
CA ASN A 35 -17.29 -5.99 13.77
C ASN A 35 -17.00 -5.99 12.26
N LEU A 36 -15.77 -5.67 11.82
CA LEU A 36 -15.39 -5.88 10.43
C LEU A 36 -15.36 -7.37 10.14
N GLU A 37 -15.99 -7.78 9.03
CA GLU A 37 -16.31 -9.18 8.73
C GLU A 37 -15.08 -10.10 8.66
N VAL A 38 -13.88 -9.56 8.38
CA VAL A 38 -12.66 -10.37 8.21
C VAL A 38 -11.43 -9.70 8.80
N GLY A 39 -10.69 -10.46 9.61
CA GLY A 39 -9.24 -10.28 9.80
C GLY A 39 -8.79 -9.43 10.98
N VAL A 40 -9.68 -8.76 11.72
CA VAL A 40 -9.30 -8.01 12.93
C VAL A 40 -9.20 -8.96 14.12
N LYS A 41 -8.03 -9.03 14.76
CA LYS A 41 -7.79 -9.86 15.96
C LYS A 41 -7.83 -9.07 17.26
N LYS A 42 -7.27 -7.86 17.25
CA LYS A 42 -7.22 -6.98 18.42
C LYS A 42 -7.23 -5.52 18.00
N VAL A 43 -7.92 -4.69 18.76
CA VAL A 43 -7.91 -3.23 18.62
C VAL A 43 -7.51 -2.62 19.95
N ASP A 44 -6.43 -1.86 19.94
CA ASP A 44 -5.93 -1.06 21.06
C ASP A 44 -6.10 0.43 20.72
N VAL A 45 -6.57 1.22 21.69
CA VAL A 45 -6.89 2.63 21.48
C VAL A 45 -6.27 3.47 22.58
N ASP A 46 -5.46 4.43 22.18
CA ASP A 46 -4.84 5.43 23.04
C ASP A 46 -5.50 6.79 22.77
N LEU A 47 -6.47 7.14 23.63
CA LEU A 47 -7.22 8.39 23.51
C LEU A 47 -6.33 9.62 23.71
N ASN A 48 -5.32 9.55 24.59
CA ASN A 48 -4.45 10.70 24.88
C ASN A 48 -3.62 11.06 23.64
N ASN A 49 -3.15 10.05 22.92
CA ASN A 49 -2.36 10.25 21.72
C ASN A 49 -3.17 10.26 20.42
N GLN A 50 -4.48 10.02 20.48
CA GLN A 50 -5.39 9.92 19.32
C GLN A 50 -5.02 8.75 18.40
N VAL A 51 -4.54 7.64 18.96
CA VAL A 51 -3.96 6.52 18.21
C VAL A 51 -4.84 5.29 18.32
N VAL A 52 -5.06 4.61 17.19
CA VAL A 52 -5.72 3.31 17.11
C VAL A 52 -4.76 2.31 16.49
N ARG A 53 -4.49 1.21 17.19
CA ARG A 53 -3.65 0.10 16.73
C ARG A 53 -4.52 -1.12 16.48
N VAL A 54 -4.46 -1.64 15.27
CA VAL A 54 -5.19 -2.82 14.84
C VAL A 54 -4.20 -3.94 14.55
N LEU A 55 -4.34 -5.05 15.27
CA LEU A 55 -3.67 -6.30 14.95
C LEU A 55 -4.60 -7.14 14.08
N GLY A 56 -4.15 -7.52 12.89
CA GLY A 56 -5.01 -8.26 11.98
C GLY A 56 -4.45 -8.45 10.57
N SER A 57 -5.31 -8.98 9.70
CA SER A 57 -5.08 -9.15 8.27
C SER A 57 -6.00 -8.27 7.41
N SER A 58 -6.97 -7.57 8.00
CA SER A 58 -7.86 -6.64 7.28
C SER A 58 -7.07 -5.62 6.47
N SER A 59 -7.61 -5.18 5.34
CA SER A 59 -6.96 -4.16 4.50
C SER A 59 -7.00 -2.78 5.16
N VAL A 60 -6.00 -1.94 4.87
CA VAL A 60 -5.97 -0.55 5.34
C VAL A 60 -7.24 0.20 4.96
N LYS A 61 -7.71 0.01 3.72
CA LYS A 61 -8.93 0.66 3.21
C LYS A 61 -10.15 0.29 4.06
N ALA A 62 -10.40 -1.01 4.28
CA ALA A 62 -11.56 -1.45 5.06
C ALA A 62 -11.53 -0.90 6.50
N MET A 63 -10.34 -0.80 7.10
CA MET A 63 -10.17 -0.19 8.42
C MET A 63 -10.44 1.32 8.41
N LEU A 64 -9.93 2.05 7.40
CA LEU A 64 -10.21 3.48 7.23
C LEU A 64 -11.70 3.74 7.01
N ASP A 65 -12.32 3.05 6.06
CA ASP A 65 -13.76 3.15 5.77
C ASP A 65 -14.60 2.87 7.03
N GLY A 66 -14.21 1.84 7.80
CA GLY A 66 -14.85 1.50 9.06
C GLY A 66 -14.77 2.64 10.08
N MET A 67 -13.60 3.26 10.24
CA MET A 67 -13.42 4.40 11.14
C MET A 67 -14.18 5.65 10.65
N GLU A 68 -14.17 5.93 9.36
CA GLU A 68 -14.88 7.07 8.77
C GLU A 68 -16.40 6.95 8.90
N GLN A 69 -16.95 5.73 8.82
CA GLN A 69 -18.37 5.46 9.09
C GLN A 69 -18.79 5.81 10.53
N THR A 70 -17.83 5.94 11.47
CA THR A 70 -18.11 6.46 12.83
C THR A 70 -18.13 7.99 12.91
N GLY A 71 -17.98 8.68 11.77
CA GLY A 71 -17.90 10.14 11.67
C GLY A 71 -16.55 10.70 12.12
N ARG A 72 -15.50 9.86 12.10
CA ARG A 72 -14.15 10.21 12.56
C ARG A 72 -13.19 10.24 11.40
N ARG A 73 -12.35 11.27 11.33
CA ARG A 73 -11.23 11.29 10.39
C ARG A 73 -10.15 10.37 10.91
N ALA A 74 -9.70 9.46 10.06
CA ALA A 74 -8.63 8.53 10.34
C ALA A 74 -7.55 8.65 9.27
N ARG A 75 -6.28 8.57 9.67
CA ARG A 75 -5.16 8.48 8.73
C ARG A 75 -4.19 7.41 9.17
N LEU A 76 -3.63 6.68 8.21
CA LEU A 76 -2.59 5.71 8.47
C LEU A 76 -1.30 6.42 8.91
N ILE A 77 -0.69 5.96 10.01
CA ILE A 77 0.59 6.49 10.51
C ILE A 77 1.70 5.44 10.63
N GLY A 78 1.37 4.14 10.64
CA GLY A 78 2.37 3.08 10.64
C GLY A 78 1.82 1.70 10.28
N GLN A 79 2.67 0.84 9.72
CA GLN A 79 2.39 -0.58 9.50
C GLN A 79 3.62 -1.41 9.86
N GLY A 80 3.42 -2.61 10.39
CA GLY A 80 4.52 -3.45 10.84
C GLY A 80 4.08 -4.75 11.50
N ILE A 81 4.97 -5.31 12.31
CA ILE A 81 4.73 -6.52 13.10
C ILE A 81 4.97 -6.15 14.58
N PRO A 82 4.15 -6.60 15.53
CA PRO A 82 4.29 -6.23 16.96
C PRO A 82 5.62 -6.63 17.60
N GLU A 83 6.20 -7.79 17.20
CA GLU A 83 7.36 -8.43 17.85
C GLU A 83 8.37 -9.01 16.85
N GLY A 84 8.67 -8.29 15.77
CA GLY A 84 9.68 -8.72 14.77
C GLY A 84 10.98 -7.91 14.87
N PRO A 85 12.17 -8.53 14.82
CA PRO A 85 13.42 -7.79 14.76
C PRO A 85 13.53 -7.13 13.38
N HIS A 86 13.86 -5.84 13.38
CA HIS A 86 14.27 -5.03 12.23
C HIS A 86 13.19 -4.62 11.21
N VAL A 87 12.87 -3.32 11.27
CA VAL A 87 12.59 -2.45 10.11
C VAL A 87 11.54 -3.00 9.14
N VAL A 88 10.31 -3.14 9.62
CA VAL A 88 9.17 -3.06 8.69
C VAL A 88 8.91 -1.58 8.46
N ALA A 89 9.78 -0.94 7.66
CA ALA A 89 9.41 0.33 7.05
C ALA A 89 8.42 -0.06 5.96
N PRO A 90 7.12 0.28 6.04
CA PRO A 90 6.27 0.18 4.88
C PRO A 90 6.89 0.98 3.74
N GLN A 91 6.58 0.66 2.50
CA GLN A 91 7.05 1.45 1.38
C GLN A 91 5.86 1.98 0.67
N ILE A 92 5.93 3.26 0.34
CA ILE A 92 4.88 3.94 -0.40
C ILE A 92 5.40 4.32 -1.77
N SER A 93 4.65 3.94 -2.78
CA SER A 93 4.81 4.49 -4.13
C SER A 93 3.59 5.35 -4.40
N ARG A 94 3.80 6.65 -4.64
CA ARG A 94 2.74 7.61 -4.96
C ARG A 94 2.83 8.02 -6.42
N PHE A 95 1.80 7.73 -7.18
CA PHE A 95 1.69 8.11 -8.59
C PHE A 95 1.07 9.50 -8.68
N GLN A 96 1.82 10.47 -9.24
CA GLN A 96 1.41 11.86 -9.41
C GLN A 96 1.98 12.40 -10.74
N PRO A 97 1.32 13.40 -11.37
CA PRO A 97 1.83 13.98 -12.60
C PRO A 97 3.09 14.81 -12.33
N LEU A 98 4.08 14.68 -13.21
CA LEU A 98 5.36 15.39 -13.10
C LEU A 98 5.26 16.90 -13.40
N TRP A 99 4.12 17.41 -13.88
CA TRP A 99 3.94 18.81 -14.29
C TRP A 99 2.57 19.40 -13.89
N PRO A 100 2.48 20.72 -13.56
CA PRO A 100 1.29 21.38 -13.01
C PRO A 100 0.06 21.38 -13.93
N ASN A 101 0.25 21.16 -15.24
CA ASN A 101 -0.81 21.24 -16.25
C ASN A 101 -1.08 19.90 -16.97
N SER A 102 -0.46 18.81 -16.50
CA SER A 102 -0.71 17.47 -17.02
C SER A 102 -1.74 16.80 -16.11
N ARG A 103 -2.89 16.39 -16.66
CA ARG A 103 -3.85 15.58 -15.91
C ARG A 103 -3.13 14.30 -15.46
N PRO A 104 -3.17 13.90 -14.17
CA PRO A 104 -2.76 12.56 -13.82
C PRO A 104 -3.69 11.59 -14.54
N SER A 105 -3.13 10.75 -15.40
CA SER A 105 -3.85 9.59 -15.94
C SER A 105 -3.92 8.45 -14.94
N CYS A 106 -3.23 8.55 -13.80
CA CYS A 106 -3.28 7.54 -12.75
C CYS A 106 -2.78 8.14 -11.43
N LEU A 107 -3.62 8.09 -10.40
CA LEU A 107 -3.22 8.31 -9.01
C LEU A 107 -3.24 6.96 -8.31
N GLY A 108 -2.33 6.73 -7.38
CA GLY A 108 -2.33 5.48 -6.65
C GLY A 108 -1.35 5.46 -5.49
N ILE A 109 -1.62 4.55 -4.56
CA ILE A 109 -0.76 4.22 -3.44
C ILE A 109 -0.55 2.72 -3.44
N VAL A 110 0.72 2.32 -3.47
CA VAL A 110 1.14 0.93 -3.19
C VAL A 110 1.86 0.90 -1.85
N ARG A 111 1.49 -0.06 -1.01
CA ARG A 111 2.06 -0.34 0.31
C ARG A 111 2.72 -1.72 0.28
N LEU A 112 4.01 -1.76 0.58
CA LEU A 112 4.77 -2.99 0.77
C LEU A 112 5.06 -3.14 2.26
N VAL A 113 4.81 -4.31 2.83
CA VAL A 113 5.03 -4.59 4.25
C VAL A 113 5.73 -5.93 4.39
N GLN A 114 6.95 -5.94 4.94
CA GLN A 114 7.64 -7.20 5.24
C GLN A 114 6.91 -7.87 6.42
N VAL A 115 6.42 -9.09 6.22
CA VAL A 115 5.69 -9.86 7.24
C VAL A 115 6.63 -10.79 8.00
N ASN A 116 7.64 -11.33 7.32
CA ASN A 116 8.78 -12.07 7.88
C ASN A 116 9.89 -12.09 6.82
N MET A 117 11.01 -12.77 7.07
CA MET A 117 12.17 -12.82 6.14
C MET A 117 11.86 -13.36 4.74
N GLU A 118 10.75 -14.09 4.56
CA GLU A 118 10.41 -14.78 3.32
C GLU A 118 9.14 -14.24 2.65
N LEU A 119 8.35 -13.41 3.33
CA LEU A 119 7.03 -12.98 2.87
C LEU A 119 6.85 -11.47 2.96
N ALA A 120 6.53 -10.86 1.83
CA ALA A 120 6.08 -9.48 1.74
C ALA A 120 4.59 -9.41 1.41
N ARG A 121 3.84 -8.57 2.12
CA ARG A 121 2.47 -8.20 1.79
C ARG A 121 2.49 -6.97 0.88
N ILE A 122 1.60 -6.98 -0.12
CA ILE A 122 1.45 -5.93 -1.11
C ILE A 122 -0.02 -5.50 -1.10
N GLU A 123 -0.26 -4.22 -0.87
CA GLU A 123 -1.59 -3.61 -0.99
C GLU A 123 -1.50 -2.43 -1.94
N ALA A 124 -2.39 -2.34 -2.92
CA ALA A 124 -2.43 -1.23 -3.85
C ALA A 124 -3.85 -0.74 -4.09
N SER A 125 -3.96 0.58 -4.28
CA SER A 125 -5.19 1.25 -4.67
C SER A 125 -4.81 2.29 -5.73
N PHE A 126 -5.51 2.25 -6.86
CA PHE A 126 -5.31 3.16 -7.98
C PHE A 126 -6.66 3.74 -8.42
N SER A 127 -6.63 4.99 -8.87
CA SER A 127 -7.77 5.72 -9.46
C SER A 127 -7.34 6.41 -10.75
N GLY A 128 -8.27 6.56 -11.69
CA GLY A 128 -8.05 7.26 -12.96
C GLY A 128 -7.46 6.40 -14.08
N LEU A 129 -7.27 5.10 -13.85
CA LEU A 129 -6.86 4.16 -14.90
C LEU A 129 -7.95 4.06 -15.99
N THR A 130 -7.56 3.64 -17.18
CA THR A 130 -8.55 3.25 -18.20
C THR A 130 -9.24 1.95 -17.77
N PRO A 131 -10.55 1.78 -18.00
CA PRO A 131 -11.21 0.52 -17.66
C PRO A 131 -10.56 -0.68 -18.36
N GLY A 132 -10.41 -1.78 -17.63
CA GLY A 132 -9.81 -3.02 -18.11
C GLY A 132 -8.48 -3.36 -17.44
N LYS A 133 -7.73 -4.24 -18.11
CA LYS A 133 -6.57 -4.90 -17.51
C LYS A 133 -5.25 -4.20 -17.77
N HIS A 134 -4.51 -3.97 -16.69
CA HIS A 134 -3.22 -3.29 -16.67
C HIS A 134 -2.13 -4.19 -16.09
N GLY A 135 -1.03 -4.37 -16.81
CA GLY A 135 0.16 -5.02 -16.24
C GLY A 135 0.86 -4.08 -15.26
N TRP A 136 1.46 -4.62 -14.21
CA TRP A 136 2.28 -3.81 -13.29
C TRP A 136 3.40 -4.63 -12.65
N ALA A 137 4.48 -3.95 -12.31
CA ALA A 137 5.69 -4.60 -11.82
C ALA A 137 6.57 -3.66 -11.00
N ILE A 138 7.49 -4.24 -10.23
CA ILE A 138 8.65 -3.56 -9.68
C ILE A 138 9.76 -3.61 -10.72
N ASN A 139 10.30 -2.46 -11.09
CA ASN A 139 11.41 -2.35 -12.05
C ASN A 139 12.74 -2.06 -11.36
N GLU A 140 13.83 -2.25 -12.08
CA GLU A 140 15.19 -2.20 -11.55
C GLU A 140 15.57 -0.84 -10.95
N PHE A 141 15.17 0.27 -11.57
CA PHE A 141 15.63 1.61 -11.22
C PHE A 141 14.49 2.52 -10.80
N GLY A 142 14.74 3.36 -9.79
CA GLY A 142 13.88 4.49 -9.42
C GLY A 142 14.08 5.73 -10.28
N ASP A 143 14.53 5.59 -11.53
CA ASP A 143 14.74 6.71 -12.45
C ASP A 143 13.42 7.03 -13.19
N LEU A 144 12.83 8.17 -12.84
CA LEU A 144 11.59 8.68 -13.44
C LEU A 144 11.82 9.80 -14.46
N THR A 145 13.06 10.07 -14.88
CA THR A 145 13.40 11.15 -15.83
C THR A 145 12.66 11.04 -17.17
N ARG A 146 12.30 9.82 -17.58
CA ARG A 146 11.49 9.53 -18.77
C ARG A 146 10.27 8.66 -18.43
N GLY A 147 9.71 8.82 -17.24
CA GLY A 147 8.61 7.99 -16.76
C GLY A 147 8.99 6.51 -16.70
N VAL A 148 8.10 5.62 -17.14
CA VAL A 148 8.36 4.16 -17.11
C VAL A 148 9.56 3.76 -17.97
N ALA A 149 9.84 4.49 -19.06
CA ALA A 149 10.92 4.16 -20.00
C ALA A 149 12.33 4.25 -19.40
N SER A 150 12.51 4.96 -18.28
CA SER A 150 13.80 5.06 -17.58
C SER A 150 13.94 4.11 -16.38
N THR A 151 12.90 3.34 -16.05
CA THR A 151 12.89 2.49 -14.84
C THR A 151 13.62 1.14 -15.02
N GLY A 152 14.10 0.82 -16.22
CA GLY A 152 14.81 -0.43 -16.51
C GLY A 152 13.87 -1.61 -16.75
N LYS A 153 14.38 -2.84 -16.60
CA LYS A 153 13.59 -4.07 -16.75
C LYS A 153 12.81 -4.36 -15.47
N VAL A 154 11.92 -5.36 -15.53
CA VAL A 154 11.29 -5.92 -14.34
C VAL A 154 12.39 -6.50 -13.43
N PHE A 155 12.33 -6.14 -12.15
CA PHE A 155 13.29 -6.53 -11.13
C PHE A 155 13.39 -8.05 -11.01
N ASN A 156 14.59 -8.61 -11.15
CA ASN A 156 14.85 -10.02 -10.92
C ASN A 156 16.26 -10.22 -10.34
N PRO A 157 16.43 -10.22 -9.01
CA PRO A 157 17.73 -10.36 -8.38
C PRO A 157 18.22 -11.81 -8.50
N GLY A 158 19.17 -12.02 -9.41
CA GLY A 158 19.76 -13.32 -9.72
C GLY A 158 19.05 -13.97 -10.91
N ASP A 159 19.82 -14.51 -11.85
CA ASP A 159 19.35 -15.35 -12.96
C ASP A 159 18.77 -16.67 -12.42
N GLN A 160 17.70 -16.61 -11.62
CA GLN A 160 16.84 -17.76 -11.37
C GLN A 160 16.07 -18.03 -12.67
N ALA A 161 16.79 -18.59 -13.65
CA ALA A 161 16.30 -19.06 -14.94
C ALA A 161 15.26 -20.21 -14.81
N THR A 162 14.81 -20.52 -13.59
CA THR A 162 13.89 -21.60 -13.24
C THR A 162 12.48 -21.13 -12.86
N SER A 163 12.26 -19.82 -12.71
CA SER A 163 10.91 -19.23 -12.60
C SER A 163 10.56 -18.60 -13.94
N GLU A 164 9.45 -18.99 -14.56
CA GLU A 164 9.00 -18.40 -15.84
C GLU A 164 8.72 -16.89 -15.70
N GLU A 165 8.46 -16.40 -14.48
CA GLU A 165 8.14 -15.01 -14.19
C GLU A 165 9.21 -14.32 -13.31
N PRO A 166 9.61 -13.07 -13.63
CA PRO A 166 10.50 -12.26 -12.80
C PRO A 166 9.98 -12.02 -11.37
N LEU A 167 10.89 -11.90 -10.39
CA LEU A 167 10.51 -11.62 -9.00
C LEU A 167 9.75 -10.29 -8.82
N GLY A 168 9.97 -9.31 -9.69
CA GLY A 168 9.30 -8.03 -9.70
C GLY A 168 7.91 -8.04 -10.34
N ASP A 169 7.52 -9.13 -11.01
CA ASP A 169 6.21 -9.19 -11.69
C ASP A 169 5.07 -9.25 -10.66
N LEU A 170 4.14 -8.29 -10.69
CA LEU A 170 3.01 -8.24 -9.75
C LEU A 170 1.69 -8.71 -10.39
N GLY A 171 1.75 -9.20 -11.63
CA GLY A 171 0.62 -9.68 -12.40
C GLY A 171 -0.16 -8.55 -13.08
N THR A 172 -1.48 -8.61 -12.95
CA THR A 172 -2.44 -7.74 -13.63
C THR A 172 -3.37 -7.07 -12.62
N LEU A 173 -3.56 -5.76 -12.78
CA LEU A 173 -4.63 -4.97 -12.15
C LEU A 173 -5.85 -4.99 -13.07
N ASP A 174 -7.04 -5.07 -12.48
CA ASP A 174 -8.30 -4.93 -13.20
C ASP A 174 -8.96 -3.62 -12.75
N ALA A 175 -9.00 -2.63 -13.64
CA ALA A 175 -9.61 -1.33 -13.39
C ALA A 175 -11.08 -1.37 -13.81
N ASP A 176 -11.97 -0.96 -12.91
CA ASP A 176 -13.40 -0.97 -13.14
C ASP A 176 -13.86 0.13 -14.13
N GLY A 177 -15.16 0.22 -14.37
CA GLY A 177 -15.74 1.25 -15.25
C GLY A 177 -15.51 2.70 -14.79
N ASN A 178 -15.12 2.91 -13.53
CA ASN A 178 -14.77 4.22 -12.98
C ASN A 178 -13.25 4.47 -13.01
N GLY A 179 -12.45 3.51 -13.49
CA GLY A 179 -10.99 3.59 -13.50
C GLY A 179 -10.35 3.32 -12.14
N GLU A 180 -11.07 2.65 -11.24
CA GLU A 180 -10.59 2.26 -9.92
C GLU A 180 -10.06 0.82 -9.94
N ALA A 181 -8.89 0.59 -9.34
CA ALA A 181 -8.31 -0.75 -9.21
C ALA A 181 -7.79 -0.97 -7.78
N GLN A 182 -8.11 -2.13 -7.20
CA GLN A 182 -7.67 -2.54 -5.88
C GLN A 182 -6.91 -3.87 -5.98
N PHE A 183 -5.82 -3.99 -5.23
CA PHE A 183 -5.02 -5.21 -5.20
C PHE A 183 -4.55 -5.50 -3.78
N SER A 184 -4.65 -6.76 -3.38
CA SER A 184 -4.11 -7.25 -2.11
C SER A 184 -3.57 -8.66 -2.32
N SER A 185 -2.26 -8.84 -2.13
CA SER A 185 -1.62 -10.14 -2.25
C SER A 185 -0.39 -10.23 -1.35
N SER A 186 0.27 -11.38 -1.40
CA SER A 186 1.56 -11.60 -0.75
C SER A 186 2.51 -12.27 -1.72
N LYS A 187 3.78 -11.87 -1.68
CA LYS A 187 4.83 -12.43 -2.51
C LYS A 187 5.89 -13.06 -1.63
N ARG A 188 6.15 -14.35 -1.87
CA ARG A 188 7.28 -15.06 -1.24
C ARG A 188 8.58 -14.58 -1.86
N THR A 189 9.69 -14.76 -1.14
CA THR A 189 11.08 -14.41 -1.51
C THR A 189 11.34 -12.92 -1.80
N LEU A 190 10.31 -12.09 -1.88
CA LEU A 190 10.42 -10.65 -2.04
C LEU A 190 10.85 -10.02 -0.71
N ARG A 191 12.05 -9.44 -0.70
CA ARG A 191 12.57 -8.67 0.44
C ARG A 191 12.39 -7.20 0.18
N VAL A 192 11.53 -6.59 0.98
CA VAL A 192 11.15 -5.19 0.94
C VAL A 192 12.35 -4.24 1.04
N ALA A 193 13.37 -4.59 1.83
CA ALA A 193 14.60 -3.81 1.95
C ALA A 193 15.36 -3.67 0.61
N ASP A 194 15.29 -4.69 -0.25
CA ASP A 194 15.97 -4.71 -1.56
C ASP A 194 15.25 -3.86 -2.62
N LEU A 195 14.05 -3.37 -2.31
CA LEU A 195 13.19 -2.61 -3.22
C LEU A 195 13.31 -1.09 -3.03
N ILE A 196 13.91 -0.64 -1.93
CA ILE A 196 14.01 0.79 -1.62
C ILE A 196 14.82 1.49 -2.72
N GLY A 197 14.28 2.57 -3.28
CA GLY A 197 14.90 3.32 -4.37
C GLY A 197 14.69 2.72 -5.76
N ARG A 198 13.98 1.59 -5.88
CA ARG A 198 13.46 1.08 -7.15
C ARG A 198 12.11 1.73 -7.46
N SER A 199 11.46 1.36 -8.56
CA SER A 199 10.14 1.88 -8.91
C SER A 199 9.09 0.81 -9.06
N ILE A 200 7.84 1.15 -8.79
CA ILE A 200 6.67 0.42 -9.29
C ILE A 200 6.20 1.10 -10.57
N ALA A 201 5.98 0.32 -11.62
CA ALA A 201 5.47 0.77 -12.90
C ALA A 201 4.12 0.10 -13.22
N VAL A 202 3.20 0.89 -13.77
CA VAL A 202 1.92 0.45 -14.32
C VAL A 202 1.96 0.63 -15.83
N TYR A 203 1.47 -0.37 -16.56
CA TYR A 203 1.51 -0.46 -18.02
C TYR A 203 0.10 -0.46 -18.61
N GLU A 204 0.00 -0.03 -19.87
CA GLU A 204 -1.31 0.02 -20.57
C GLU A 204 -1.91 -1.37 -20.80
N THR A 205 -1.06 -2.40 -20.91
CA THR A 205 -1.48 -3.76 -21.24
C THR A 205 -0.88 -4.78 -20.25
N GLU A 206 -1.49 -5.97 -20.17
CA GLU A 206 -1.00 -7.09 -19.34
C GLU A 206 0.43 -7.50 -19.67
N GLY A 207 0.84 -7.32 -20.93
CA GLY A 207 2.16 -7.72 -21.44
C GLY A 207 3.33 -6.84 -21.00
N LYS A 208 3.07 -5.77 -20.24
CA LYS A 208 4.11 -4.87 -19.68
C LYS A 208 5.06 -4.32 -20.76
N SER A 209 4.51 -3.98 -21.92
CA SER A 209 5.24 -3.35 -23.04
C SER A 209 5.78 -1.97 -22.65
N SER A 210 6.67 -1.38 -23.46
CA SER A 210 7.34 -0.11 -23.12
C SER A 210 6.43 1.11 -22.94
N THR A 211 5.15 1.04 -23.30
CA THR A 211 4.16 2.11 -23.03
C THR A 211 3.63 1.98 -21.59
N GLY A 212 4.40 2.54 -20.68
CA GLY A 212 3.99 2.65 -19.29
C GLY A 212 3.05 3.84 -19.06
N VAL A 213 2.02 3.62 -18.24
CA VAL A 213 1.04 4.63 -17.84
C VAL A 213 1.62 5.56 -16.78
N ALA A 214 2.22 4.96 -15.74
CA ALA A 214 2.74 5.72 -14.61
C ALA A 214 3.81 4.91 -13.87
N ALA A 215 4.74 5.60 -13.21
CA ALA A 215 5.72 5.00 -12.31
C ALA A 215 5.92 5.85 -11.06
N ALA A 216 6.31 5.20 -9.97
CA ALA A 216 6.59 5.85 -8.71
C ALA A 216 7.75 5.13 -7.98
N VAL A 217 8.62 5.90 -7.33
CA VAL A 217 9.74 5.36 -6.55
C VAL A 217 9.22 4.75 -5.26
N ILE A 218 9.77 3.59 -4.92
CA ILE A 218 9.56 2.88 -3.66
C ILE A 218 10.35 3.61 -2.57
N ALA A 219 9.66 4.43 -1.80
CA ALA A 219 10.24 5.20 -0.70
C ALA A 219 10.00 4.51 0.65
N ARG A 220 10.86 4.78 1.63
CA ARG A 220 10.65 4.37 3.03
C ARG A 220 9.41 5.09 3.60
N SER A 221 8.64 4.36 4.39
CA SER A 221 7.53 4.86 5.22
C SER A 221 7.71 4.37 6.65
N ALA A 222 6.97 4.97 7.57
CA ALA A 222 7.12 4.75 9.00
C ALA A 222 6.53 3.41 9.46
N GLY A 223 7.29 2.68 10.26
CA GLY A 223 6.78 1.54 11.00
C GLY A 223 5.80 1.96 12.10
N VAL A 224 5.19 0.97 12.75
CA VAL A 224 4.35 1.18 13.94
C VAL A 224 5.19 1.87 15.02
N GLY A 225 4.69 2.97 15.57
CA GLY A 225 5.37 3.74 16.62
C GLY A 225 6.42 4.73 16.14
N GLU A 226 6.70 4.80 14.83
CA GLU A 226 7.79 5.63 14.31
C GLU A 226 7.35 7.03 13.84
N ASN A 227 6.04 7.30 13.74
CA ASN A 227 5.54 8.56 13.17
C ASN A 227 4.30 9.15 13.88
N TYR A 228 4.57 10.00 14.86
CA TYR A 228 3.56 10.79 15.57
C TYR A 228 3.49 12.26 15.09
N LYS A 229 4.01 12.58 13.90
CA LYS A 229 4.01 13.96 13.40
C LYS A 229 2.57 14.46 13.21
N LYS A 230 2.20 15.49 13.98
CA LYS A 230 0.88 16.14 13.97
C LYS A 230 0.81 17.33 13.00
N LEU A 231 1.95 17.93 12.69
CA LEU A 231 2.07 19.12 11.84
C LEU A 231 2.99 18.82 10.66
N CYS A 232 2.56 19.17 9.46
CA CYS A 232 3.40 19.26 8.28
C CYS A 232 3.36 20.71 7.77
N THR A 233 4.52 21.28 7.47
CA THR A 233 4.67 22.69 7.02
C THR A 233 4.56 22.84 5.50
N CYS A 234 4.33 21.75 4.76
CA CYS A 234 3.82 21.86 3.40
C CYS A 234 2.37 22.38 3.45
N ASP A 235 1.90 22.88 2.32
CA ASP A 235 0.60 23.50 2.03
C ASP A 235 -0.64 22.66 2.42
N GLY A 236 -0.44 21.49 3.05
CA GLY A 236 -1.46 20.75 3.79
C GLY A 236 -2.57 20.17 2.92
N LEU A 237 -2.51 20.40 1.61
CA LEU A 237 -3.41 19.83 0.64
C LEU A 237 -3.25 18.32 0.65
N THR A 238 -4.29 17.63 1.10
CA THR A 238 -4.48 16.21 0.80
C THR A 238 -4.65 16.09 -0.71
N ILE A 239 -3.54 15.89 -1.43
CA ILE A 239 -3.55 15.82 -2.89
C ILE A 239 -4.31 14.57 -3.36
N TRP A 240 -4.21 13.47 -2.61
CA TRP A 240 -4.98 12.24 -2.81
C TRP A 240 -4.78 11.29 -1.60
N GLU A 241 -5.85 10.67 -1.12
CA GLU A 241 -5.84 9.53 -0.19
C GLU A 241 -6.58 8.39 -0.85
N SER A 242 -6.14 7.14 -0.64
CA SER A 242 -6.87 5.96 -1.10
C SER A 242 -8.18 5.88 -0.32
N ARG A 243 -9.24 6.49 -0.88
CA ARG A 243 -10.61 6.40 -0.39
C ARG A 243 -11.28 5.11 -0.84
#